data_AF-A0A9D8BUQ1-F1
#
_entry.id   AF-A0A9D8BUQ1-F1
#
_cell.length_a   1.000
_cell.length_b   1.000
_cell.length_c   1.000
_cell.angle_alpha   90.00
_cell.angle_beta   90.00
_cell.angle_gamma   90.00
#
_symmetry.space_group_name_H-M   'P 1'
#
loop_
_entity.id
_entity.type
_entity.pdbx_description
1 polymer ?
#
loop_
_entity_poly.entity_id
_entity_poly.type
_entity_poly.pdbx_seq_one_letter_code
_entity_poly.pdbx_strand_id
1 'polypeptide(L)'
;WWDEALYYVRAAEDKGYTGKKRFRRKVRQTVADRERWTAESVAVADTERFIRTQEQLVAYEALVKALAGGNREQLRQAGLLARRRLEATPLADDVADAWSVLYEWLGDRRTALAEQRNLAASYSEAQAGQAALTRLSDPQYNPQARYKQEMARYHDRQMRYVLTGDRTARQNIELISELATPNVPQLGAAAAFFATDVLIRGLTTAFGNPVSPEDVVAAGEHLLADPRNGLTPEEETRLRLALGAIYGKLRRYDEAAATYRTARISSPELDKRLTELAADEQLRRALDSEEMNDRALLLGEVVESYPKTKAAERARDILKRLETETKVDFAIPYDWLADDPVHWMRLGARIPYNLMDGAKGNGEINQRGLVFWRDRPDVATYVCEDGKTSQVAVTAYRRAALRAAAVAWIDRKAALEEGELTLASRRLPFEVRGSAGPQGLIVFPTPRGAPLSEEDKRLFR
;
A
#
# COMPACT_ATOMS: atom_id res chain seq x y z
N TRP A 1 -6.15 -13.11 -50.68
CA TRP A 1 -5.80 -13.74 -49.39
C TRP A 1 -6.95 -14.53 -48.77
N TRP A 2 -8.18 -14.00 -48.62
CA TRP A 2 -9.30 -14.79 -48.06
C TRP A 2 -9.81 -15.90 -48.99
N ASP A 3 -9.91 -15.64 -50.30
CA ASP A 3 -10.23 -16.70 -51.28
C ASP A 3 -9.17 -17.81 -51.29
N GLU A 4 -7.93 -17.43 -51.02
CA GLU A 4 -6.77 -18.31 -50.94
C GLU A 4 -6.79 -19.16 -49.66
N ALA A 5 -7.16 -18.57 -48.52
CA ALA A 5 -7.36 -19.30 -47.27
C ALA A 5 -8.57 -20.26 -47.34
N LEU A 6 -9.67 -19.84 -47.97
CA LEU A 6 -10.84 -20.70 -48.21
C LEU A 6 -10.52 -21.84 -49.20
N TYR A 7 -9.69 -21.56 -50.21
CA TYR A 7 -9.17 -22.57 -51.14
C TYR A 7 -8.35 -23.63 -50.39
N TYR A 8 -7.41 -23.24 -49.53
CA TYR A 8 -6.61 -24.19 -48.75
C TYR A 8 -7.44 -24.96 -47.70
N VAL A 9 -8.51 -24.37 -47.15
CA VAL A 9 -9.47 -25.07 -46.29
C VAL A 9 -10.21 -26.16 -47.06
N ARG A 10 -10.73 -25.86 -48.25
CA ARG A 10 -11.44 -26.83 -49.11
C ARG A 10 -10.49 -27.92 -49.62
N ALA A 11 -9.28 -27.56 -50.02
CA ALA A 11 -8.25 -28.52 -50.44
C ALA A 11 -7.78 -29.45 -49.30
N ALA A 12 -7.75 -28.97 -48.06
CA ALA A 12 -7.46 -29.80 -46.88
C ALA A 12 -8.63 -30.71 -46.48
N GLU A 13 -9.86 -30.32 -46.81
CA GLU A 13 -11.07 -31.12 -46.62
C GLU A 13 -11.15 -32.28 -47.63
N ASP A 14 -10.81 -32.04 -48.90
CA ASP A 14 -10.74 -33.07 -49.94
C ASP A 14 -9.62 -34.11 -49.69
N LYS A 15 -8.55 -33.73 -48.99
CA LYS A 15 -7.42 -34.62 -48.67
C LYS A 15 -7.50 -35.33 -47.31
N GLY A 16 -8.64 -35.27 -46.62
CA GLY A 16 -8.89 -36.09 -45.43
C GLY A 16 -8.07 -35.70 -44.19
N TYR A 17 -7.71 -34.43 -44.01
CA TYR A 17 -6.85 -33.99 -42.91
C TYR A 17 -7.53 -34.17 -41.52
N THR A 18 -6.93 -35.01 -40.66
CA THR A 18 -7.52 -35.47 -39.38
C THR A 18 -7.50 -34.44 -38.25
N GLY A 19 -6.79 -33.30 -38.41
CA GLY A 19 -6.77 -32.17 -37.47
C GLY A 19 -7.97 -31.21 -37.55
N LYS A 20 -9.07 -31.64 -38.19
CA LYS A 20 -10.21 -30.83 -38.65
C LYS A 20 -10.81 -29.89 -37.61
N LYS A 21 -10.95 -30.34 -36.35
CA LYS A 21 -11.51 -29.52 -35.26
C LYS A 21 -10.55 -28.42 -34.77
N ARG A 22 -9.25 -28.74 -34.63
CA ARG A 22 -8.25 -27.81 -34.08
C ARG A 22 -7.94 -26.68 -35.06
N PHE A 23 -7.85 -27.02 -36.34
CA PHE A 23 -7.65 -26.04 -37.41
C PHE A 23 -8.88 -25.14 -37.60
N ARG A 24 -10.10 -25.70 -37.66
CA ARG A 24 -11.34 -24.90 -37.72
C ARG A 24 -11.50 -23.98 -36.51
N ARG A 25 -11.13 -24.42 -35.30
CA ARG A 25 -11.14 -23.58 -34.10
C ARG A 25 -10.15 -22.43 -34.22
N LYS A 26 -8.93 -22.69 -34.68
CA LYS A 26 -7.90 -21.67 -34.84
C LYS A 26 -8.28 -20.64 -35.91
N VAL A 27 -8.80 -21.09 -37.05
CA VAL A 27 -9.33 -20.19 -38.11
C VAL A 27 -10.51 -19.37 -37.59
N ARG A 28 -11.49 -19.98 -36.91
CA ARG A 28 -12.61 -19.23 -36.30
C ARG A 28 -12.14 -18.22 -35.26
N GLN A 29 -11.16 -18.58 -34.44
CA GLN A 29 -10.62 -17.68 -33.43
C GLN A 29 -9.86 -16.51 -34.07
N THR A 30 -9.04 -16.78 -35.09
CA THR A 30 -8.35 -15.72 -35.84
C THR A 30 -9.33 -14.85 -36.64
N VAL A 31 -10.43 -15.41 -37.17
CA VAL A 31 -11.52 -14.65 -37.79
C VAL A 31 -12.22 -13.78 -36.74
N ALA A 32 -12.58 -14.31 -35.57
CA ALA A 32 -13.24 -13.56 -34.51
C ALA A 32 -12.33 -12.48 -33.89
N ASP A 33 -11.03 -12.74 -33.78
CA ASP A 33 -10.04 -11.79 -33.29
C ASP A 33 -9.79 -10.71 -34.34
N ARG A 34 -9.83 -11.05 -35.63
CA ARG A 34 -9.75 -10.07 -36.71
C ARG A 34 -11.05 -9.30 -36.87
N GLU A 35 -12.24 -9.90 -36.73
CA GLU A 35 -13.53 -9.21 -36.71
C GLU A 35 -13.60 -8.25 -35.53
N ARG A 36 -13.04 -8.60 -34.36
CA ARG A 36 -12.83 -7.65 -33.25
C ARG A 36 -11.90 -6.50 -33.63
N TRP A 37 -10.74 -6.80 -34.23
CA TRP A 37 -9.84 -5.77 -34.77
C TRP A 37 -10.48 -4.92 -35.88
N THR A 38 -11.37 -5.50 -36.68
CA THR A 38 -12.08 -4.83 -37.76
C THR A 38 -13.22 -3.99 -37.19
N ALA A 39 -13.90 -4.45 -36.14
CA ALA A 39 -14.88 -3.65 -35.39
C ALA A 39 -14.20 -2.46 -34.66
N GLU A 40 -12.99 -2.67 -34.11
CA GLU A 40 -12.15 -1.60 -33.54
C GLU A 40 -11.63 -0.62 -34.62
N SER A 41 -11.41 -1.07 -35.86
CA SER A 41 -11.03 -0.19 -36.99
C SER A 41 -12.22 0.38 -37.78
N VAL A 42 -13.41 -0.23 -37.68
CA VAL A 42 -14.68 0.31 -38.17
C VAL A 42 -15.06 1.56 -37.38
N ALA A 43 -14.66 1.70 -36.12
CA ALA A 43 -14.82 2.94 -35.38
C ALA A 43 -14.15 4.16 -36.04
N VAL A 44 -13.05 3.96 -36.78
CA VAL A 44 -12.36 5.01 -37.56
C VAL A 44 -13.02 5.22 -38.94
N ALA A 45 -13.61 4.18 -39.52
CA ALA A 45 -14.34 4.26 -40.79
C ALA A 45 -15.75 4.87 -40.63
N ASP A 46 -16.35 4.75 -39.44
CA ASP A 46 -17.65 5.33 -39.12
C ASP A 46 -17.56 6.83 -38.78
N THR A 47 -16.34 7.34 -38.58
CA THR A 47 -16.07 8.77 -38.30
C THR A 47 -16.24 9.64 -39.54
N GLU A 48 -15.85 9.13 -40.72
CA GLU A 48 -15.93 9.85 -41.99
C GLU A 48 -17.37 10.22 -42.38
N ARG A 49 -18.37 9.42 -41.97
CA ARG A 49 -19.79 9.71 -42.24
C ARG A 49 -20.30 10.94 -41.49
N PHE A 50 -19.63 11.34 -40.42
CA PHE A 50 -19.98 12.50 -39.60
C PHE A 50 -19.30 13.79 -40.09
N ILE A 51 -18.32 13.65 -40.98
CA ILE A 51 -17.59 14.75 -41.61
C ILE A 51 -18.35 15.18 -42.86
N ARG A 52 -18.95 16.37 -42.83
CA ARG A 52 -19.80 16.90 -43.91
C ARG A 52 -19.08 17.91 -44.80
N THR A 53 -17.97 18.48 -44.34
CA THR A 53 -17.23 19.51 -45.09
C THR A 53 -15.73 19.20 -45.12
N GLN A 54 -15.06 19.69 -46.16
CA GLN A 54 -13.60 19.58 -46.28
C GLN A 54 -12.87 20.23 -45.09
N GLU A 55 -13.43 21.31 -44.54
CA GLU A 55 -12.87 21.98 -43.37
C GLU A 55 -12.93 21.12 -42.10
N GLN A 56 -13.98 20.31 -41.93
CA GLN A 56 -14.10 19.34 -40.84
C GLN A 56 -13.10 18.20 -40.98
N LEU A 57 -12.90 17.71 -42.21
CA LEU A 57 -11.91 16.67 -42.50
C LEU A 57 -10.49 17.14 -42.15
N VAL A 58 -10.12 18.34 -42.61
CA VAL A 58 -8.81 18.94 -42.32
C VAL A 58 -8.62 19.13 -40.81
N ALA A 59 -9.66 19.57 -40.10
CA ALA A 59 -9.58 19.76 -38.64
C ALA A 59 -9.40 18.43 -37.89
N TYR A 60 -10.14 17.38 -38.29
CA TYR A 60 -10.05 16.06 -37.68
C TYR A 60 -8.68 15.40 -37.97
N GLU A 61 -8.22 15.45 -39.23
CA GLU A 61 -6.89 14.93 -39.59
C GLU A 61 -5.77 15.63 -38.83
N ALA A 62 -5.84 16.96 -38.69
CA ALA A 62 -4.86 17.72 -37.93
C ALA A 62 -4.83 17.28 -36.46
N LEU A 63 -5.99 17.01 -35.87
CA LEU A 63 -6.11 16.53 -34.49
C LEU A 63 -5.49 15.14 -34.32
N VAL A 64 -5.85 14.19 -35.18
CA VAL A 64 -5.31 12.81 -35.13
C VAL A 64 -3.79 12.81 -35.36
N LYS A 65 -3.31 13.58 -36.34
CA LYS A 65 -1.86 13.72 -36.61
C LYS A 65 -1.13 14.32 -35.41
N ALA A 66 -1.71 15.33 -34.76
CA ALA A 66 -1.10 15.95 -33.59
C ALA A 66 -1.08 15.03 -32.36
N LEU A 67 -2.15 14.25 -32.13
CA LEU A 67 -2.20 13.22 -31.10
C LEU A 67 -1.16 12.13 -31.34
N ALA A 68 -1.09 11.59 -32.56
CA ALA A 68 -0.12 10.55 -32.93
C ALA A 68 1.33 11.05 -32.87
N GLY A 69 1.56 12.32 -33.21
CA GLY A 69 2.88 12.95 -33.22
C GLY A 69 3.42 13.32 -31.84
N GLY A 70 2.62 13.28 -30.77
CA GLY A 70 3.10 13.57 -29.41
C GLY A 70 3.49 15.03 -29.14
N ASN A 71 3.18 15.96 -30.06
CA ASN A 71 3.63 17.35 -29.99
C ASN A 71 2.55 18.24 -29.34
N ARG A 72 2.84 18.78 -28.16
CA ARG A 72 1.92 19.60 -27.34
C ARG A 72 1.40 20.83 -28.08
N GLU A 73 2.27 21.53 -28.79
CA GLU A 73 1.92 22.80 -29.45
C GLU A 73 1.08 22.54 -30.69
N GLN A 74 1.40 21.49 -31.44
CA GLN A 74 0.57 21.03 -32.55
C GLN A 74 -0.79 20.54 -32.06
N LEU A 75 -0.84 19.81 -30.95
CA LEU A 75 -2.09 19.33 -30.36
C LEU A 75 -2.97 20.47 -29.87
N ARG A 76 -2.38 21.52 -29.29
CA ARG A 76 -3.11 22.73 -28.90
C ARG A 76 -3.72 23.45 -30.10
N GLN A 77 -2.94 23.67 -31.16
CA GLN A 77 -3.41 24.37 -32.36
C GLN A 77 -4.47 23.54 -33.10
N ALA A 78 -4.22 22.24 -33.28
CA ALA A 78 -5.16 21.31 -33.87
C ALA A 78 -6.44 21.17 -33.03
N GLY A 79 -6.33 21.13 -31.70
CA GLY A 79 -7.46 21.08 -30.77
C GLY A 79 -8.33 22.33 -30.81
N LEU A 80 -7.75 23.53 -30.97
CA LEU A 80 -8.50 24.77 -31.15
C LEU A 80 -9.24 24.80 -32.49
N LEU A 81 -8.59 24.34 -33.56
CA LEU A 81 -9.22 24.21 -34.88
C LEU A 81 -10.36 23.19 -34.84
N ALA A 82 -10.10 22.01 -34.28
CA ALA A 82 -11.07 20.93 -34.13
C ALA A 82 -12.28 21.37 -33.30
N ARG A 83 -12.08 22.05 -32.16
CA ARG A 83 -13.18 22.57 -31.35
C ARG A 83 -14.09 23.50 -32.14
N ARG A 84 -13.53 24.48 -32.86
CA ARG A 84 -14.34 25.39 -33.68
C ARG A 84 -15.14 24.72 -34.78
N ARG A 85 -14.63 23.61 -35.34
CA ARG A 85 -15.19 22.97 -36.54
C ARG A 85 -16.02 21.72 -36.26
N LEU A 86 -15.81 21.07 -35.12
CA LEU A 86 -16.37 19.76 -34.78
C LEU A 86 -17.22 19.75 -33.50
N GLU A 87 -17.24 20.83 -32.68
CA GLU A 87 -18.01 20.88 -31.42
C GLU A 87 -19.53 20.72 -31.60
N ALA A 88 -20.07 21.06 -32.78
CA ALA A 88 -21.48 20.84 -33.12
C ALA A 88 -21.74 19.52 -33.88
N THR A 89 -20.76 18.63 -33.93
CA THR A 89 -20.84 17.35 -34.64
C THR A 89 -20.81 16.18 -33.66
N PRO A 90 -21.16 14.96 -34.10
CA PRO A 90 -20.97 13.74 -33.31
C PRO A 90 -19.51 13.43 -32.94
N LEU A 91 -18.53 14.22 -33.40
CA LEU A 91 -17.10 14.11 -33.06
C LEU A 91 -16.67 15.04 -31.93
N ALA A 92 -17.62 15.71 -31.27
CA ALA A 92 -17.32 16.62 -30.18
C ALA A 92 -16.66 15.91 -28.98
N ASP A 93 -16.96 14.63 -28.78
CA ASP A 93 -16.37 13.76 -27.77
C ASP A 93 -14.90 13.42 -28.08
N ASP A 94 -14.55 13.11 -29.33
CA ASP A 94 -13.17 12.93 -29.77
C ASP A 94 -12.32 14.19 -29.52
N VAL A 95 -12.90 15.37 -29.79
CA VAL A 95 -12.23 16.65 -29.51
C VAL A 95 -12.03 16.83 -28.00
N ALA A 96 -13.06 16.57 -27.20
CA ALA A 96 -12.97 16.67 -25.75
C ALA A 96 -11.93 15.68 -25.17
N ASP A 97 -11.82 14.46 -25.72
CA ASP A 97 -10.82 13.47 -25.27
C ASP A 97 -9.41 13.97 -25.57
N ALA A 98 -9.18 14.52 -26.76
CA ALA A 98 -7.90 15.10 -27.15
C ALA A 98 -7.46 16.26 -26.25
N TRP A 99 -8.42 17.09 -25.80
CA TRP A 99 -8.16 18.13 -24.81
C TRP A 99 -7.75 17.56 -23.45
N SER A 100 -8.39 16.46 -23.01
CA SER A 100 -7.99 15.79 -21.76
C SER A 100 -6.53 15.31 -21.81
N VAL A 101 -6.10 14.70 -22.92
CA VAL A 101 -4.72 14.26 -23.16
C VAL A 101 -3.74 15.45 -23.17
N LEU A 102 -4.13 16.57 -23.78
CA LEU A 102 -3.31 17.77 -23.77
C LEU A 102 -3.09 18.29 -22.35
N TYR A 103 -4.13 18.34 -21.52
CA TYR A 103 -4.01 18.75 -20.12
C TYR A 103 -3.09 17.82 -19.33
N GLU A 104 -3.11 16.51 -19.58
CA GLU A 104 -2.15 15.57 -19.00
C GLU A 104 -0.71 15.89 -19.41
N TRP A 105 -0.47 16.11 -20.70
CA TRP A 105 0.87 16.41 -21.21
C TRP A 105 1.41 17.74 -20.66
N LEU A 106 0.54 18.71 -20.38
CA LEU A 106 0.89 19.96 -19.73
C LEU A 106 1.11 19.82 -18.21
N GLY A 107 0.86 18.63 -17.65
CA GLY A 107 0.96 18.37 -16.22
C GLY A 107 -0.24 18.88 -15.42
N ASP A 108 -1.30 19.36 -16.08
CA ASP A 108 -2.56 19.79 -15.45
C ASP A 108 -3.55 18.62 -15.34
N ARG A 109 -3.16 17.63 -14.54
CA ARG A 109 -3.95 16.39 -14.35
C ARG A 109 -5.32 16.67 -13.71
N ARG A 110 -5.46 17.76 -12.94
CA ARG A 110 -6.77 18.13 -12.36
C ARG A 110 -7.76 18.48 -13.45
N THR A 111 -7.36 19.32 -14.41
CA THR A 111 -8.21 19.67 -15.55
C THR A 111 -8.44 18.47 -16.46
N ALA A 112 -7.42 17.64 -16.69
CA ALA A 112 -7.58 16.40 -17.45
C ALA A 112 -8.64 15.46 -16.85
N LEU A 113 -8.58 15.21 -15.53
CA LEU A 113 -9.57 14.37 -14.84
C LEU A 113 -10.97 14.99 -14.84
N ALA A 114 -11.08 16.32 -14.75
CA ALA A 114 -12.36 17.01 -14.88
C ALA A 114 -12.97 16.83 -16.27
N GLU A 115 -12.17 16.98 -17.33
CA GLU A 115 -12.62 16.74 -18.70
C GLU A 115 -13.02 15.28 -18.92
N GLN A 116 -12.24 14.31 -18.42
CA GLN A 116 -12.63 12.89 -18.51
C GLN A 116 -13.93 12.59 -17.77
N ARG A 117 -14.19 13.22 -16.61
CA ARG A 117 -15.47 13.06 -15.90
C ARG A 117 -16.63 13.65 -16.69
N ASN A 118 -16.45 14.84 -17.26
CA ASN A 118 -17.46 15.44 -18.14
C ASN A 118 -17.72 14.56 -19.36
N LEU A 119 -16.66 14.02 -19.96
CA LEU A 119 -16.74 13.18 -21.14
C LEU A 119 -17.47 11.87 -20.86
N ALA A 120 -17.15 11.20 -19.75
CA ALA A 120 -17.86 10.00 -19.30
C ALA A 120 -19.34 10.26 -18.96
N ALA A 121 -19.68 11.46 -18.47
CA ALA A 121 -21.05 11.83 -18.11
C ALA A 121 -21.89 12.28 -19.32
N SER A 122 -21.33 13.11 -20.20
CA SER A 122 -22.02 13.70 -21.34
C SER A 122 -22.10 12.76 -22.55
N TYR A 123 -21.17 11.82 -22.67
CA TYR A 123 -21.06 10.91 -23.83
C TYR A 123 -20.98 9.44 -23.40
N SER A 124 -21.76 9.04 -22.39
CA SER A 124 -21.66 7.71 -21.76
C SER A 124 -21.76 6.52 -22.72
N GLU A 125 -22.48 6.65 -23.84
CA GLU A 125 -22.62 5.59 -24.85
C GLU A 125 -21.57 5.65 -25.96
N ALA A 126 -20.84 6.76 -26.08
CA ALA A 126 -19.81 6.94 -27.10
C ALA A 126 -18.49 6.25 -26.70
N GLN A 127 -17.67 5.92 -27.70
CA GLN A 127 -16.38 5.25 -27.46
C GLN A 127 -15.46 6.10 -26.59
N ALA A 128 -15.39 7.41 -26.82
CA ALA A 128 -14.61 8.32 -25.99
C ALA A 128 -15.13 8.29 -24.53
N GLY A 129 -16.45 8.29 -24.33
CA GLY A 129 -17.09 8.19 -23.01
C GLY A 129 -16.71 6.94 -22.24
N GLN A 130 -16.77 5.79 -22.91
CA GLN A 130 -16.39 4.50 -22.36
C GLN A 130 -14.88 4.42 -22.07
N ALA A 131 -14.05 5.00 -22.93
CA ALA A 131 -12.60 5.11 -22.71
C ALA A 131 -12.28 5.99 -21.49
N ALA A 132 -12.93 7.15 -21.38
CA ALA A 132 -12.78 8.04 -20.24
C ALA A 132 -13.24 7.37 -18.93
N LEU A 133 -14.37 6.65 -18.95
CA LEU A 133 -14.83 5.87 -17.80
C LEU A 133 -13.80 4.80 -17.40
N THR A 134 -13.22 4.10 -18.38
CA THR A 134 -12.18 3.08 -18.14
C THR A 134 -10.95 3.71 -17.49
N ARG A 135 -10.44 4.83 -18.02
CA ARG A 135 -9.30 5.57 -17.42
C ARG A 135 -9.62 6.04 -16.00
N LEU A 136 -10.80 6.65 -15.78
CA LEU A 136 -11.23 7.09 -14.45
C LEU A 136 -11.36 5.96 -13.44
N SER A 137 -11.66 4.75 -13.91
CA SER A 137 -11.76 3.54 -13.07
C SER A 137 -10.42 2.85 -12.83
N ASP A 138 -9.39 3.15 -13.61
CA ASP A 138 -8.07 2.53 -13.51
C ASP A 138 -7.32 3.06 -12.26
N PRO A 139 -7.00 2.19 -11.28
CA PRO A 139 -6.24 2.56 -10.08
C PRO A 139 -4.85 3.12 -10.36
N GLN A 140 -4.22 2.75 -11.47
CA GLN A 140 -2.87 3.25 -11.84
C GLN A 140 -2.96 4.68 -12.38
N TYR A 141 -4.04 4.99 -13.09
CA TYR A 141 -4.28 6.29 -13.68
C TYR A 141 -5.00 7.27 -12.73
N ASN A 142 -5.85 6.78 -11.82
CA ASN A 142 -6.61 7.62 -10.90
C ASN A 142 -6.35 7.21 -9.44
N PRO A 143 -5.56 7.99 -8.67
CA PRO A 143 -5.31 7.72 -7.25
C PRO A 143 -6.61 7.64 -6.41
N GLN A 144 -7.66 8.35 -6.81
CA GLN A 144 -8.97 8.27 -6.15
C GLN A 144 -9.63 6.90 -6.40
N ALA A 145 -9.45 6.32 -7.60
CA ALA A 145 -9.92 4.98 -7.90
C ALA A 145 -9.13 3.92 -7.13
N ARG A 146 -7.80 4.10 -6.98
CA ARG A 146 -6.96 3.24 -6.13
C ARG A 146 -7.45 3.24 -4.68
N TYR A 147 -7.66 4.42 -4.08
CA TYR A 147 -8.19 4.51 -2.73
C TYR A 147 -9.56 3.84 -2.58
N LYS A 148 -10.49 4.07 -3.51
CA LYS A 148 -11.81 3.42 -3.50
C LYS A 148 -11.69 1.89 -3.62
N GLN A 149 -10.79 1.40 -4.47
CA GLN A 149 -10.55 -0.03 -4.64
C GLN A 149 -10.01 -0.66 -3.35
N GLU A 150 -9.02 -0.03 -2.70
CA GLU A 150 -8.47 -0.54 -1.45
C GLU A 150 -9.48 -0.47 -0.30
N MET A 151 -10.31 0.58 -0.23
CA MET A 151 -11.43 0.65 0.70
C MET A 151 -12.44 -0.49 0.49
N ALA A 152 -12.81 -0.77 -0.76
CA ALA A 152 -13.72 -1.87 -1.08
C ALA A 152 -13.12 -3.23 -0.71
N ARG A 153 -11.83 -3.46 -1.01
CA ARG A 153 -11.09 -4.67 -0.62
C ARG A 153 -11.02 -4.81 0.90
N TYR A 154 -10.75 -3.72 1.61
CA TYR A 154 -10.71 -3.71 3.06
C TYR A 154 -12.07 -4.08 3.65
N HIS A 155 -13.17 -3.47 3.20
CA HIS A 155 -14.51 -3.83 3.65
C HIS A 155 -14.89 -5.27 3.31
N ASP A 156 -14.53 -5.75 2.13
CA ASP A 156 -14.76 -7.15 1.75
C ASP A 156 -13.97 -8.12 2.64
N ARG A 157 -12.69 -7.81 2.94
CA ARG A 157 -11.90 -8.57 3.92
C ARG A 157 -12.51 -8.54 5.30
N GLN A 158 -12.98 -7.38 5.77
CA GLN A 158 -13.68 -7.25 7.06
C GLN A 158 -14.95 -8.10 7.10
N MET A 159 -15.78 -8.02 6.06
CA MET A 159 -17.01 -8.82 5.97
C MET A 159 -16.70 -10.32 5.93
N ARG A 160 -15.71 -10.73 5.13
CA ARG A 160 -15.24 -12.12 5.12
C ARG A 160 -14.74 -12.56 6.48
N TYR A 161 -13.96 -11.74 7.17
CA TYR A 161 -13.49 -12.04 8.52
C TYR A 161 -14.65 -12.14 9.51
N VAL A 162 -15.61 -11.21 9.49
CA VAL A 162 -16.79 -11.25 10.37
C VAL A 162 -17.60 -12.52 10.13
N LEU A 163 -17.86 -12.86 8.86
CA LEU A 163 -18.69 -14.02 8.50
C LEU A 163 -17.97 -15.36 8.67
N THR A 164 -16.66 -15.42 8.44
CA THR A 164 -15.95 -16.70 8.28
C THR A 164 -14.67 -16.83 9.11
N GLY A 165 -14.21 -15.77 9.77
CA GLY A 165 -13.04 -15.80 10.65
C GLY A 165 -11.76 -16.20 9.93
N ASP A 166 -11.62 -15.79 8.66
CA ASP A 166 -10.51 -16.12 7.75
C ASP A 166 -10.41 -17.59 7.29
N ARG A 167 -11.46 -18.40 7.50
CA ARG A 167 -11.52 -19.79 7.04
C ARG A 167 -11.80 -19.88 5.54
N THR A 168 -11.11 -20.79 4.86
CA THR A 168 -11.39 -21.09 3.44
C THR A 168 -12.79 -21.68 3.27
N ALA A 169 -13.43 -21.50 2.10
CA ALA A 169 -14.76 -22.04 1.82
C ALA A 169 -14.87 -23.55 2.10
N ARG A 170 -13.76 -24.29 1.96
CA ARG A 170 -13.66 -25.72 2.26
C ARG A 170 -13.71 -26.04 3.75
N GLN A 171 -13.09 -25.22 4.59
CA GLN A 171 -13.14 -25.35 6.06
C GLN A 171 -14.51 -24.98 6.64
N ASN A 172 -15.24 -24.06 5.98
CA ASN A 172 -16.63 -23.79 6.34
C ASN A 172 -17.54 -24.96 5.98
N ILE A 173 -17.33 -25.61 4.82
CA ILE A 173 -18.05 -26.83 4.44
C ILE A 173 -17.71 -27.98 5.38
N GLU A 174 -16.44 -28.13 5.79
CA GLU A 174 -16.02 -29.16 6.76
C GLU A 174 -16.69 -28.95 8.12
N LEU A 175 -16.70 -27.72 8.66
CA LEU A 175 -17.40 -27.40 9.91
C LEU A 175 -18.91 -27.65 9.80
N ILE A 176 -19.53 -27.26 8.69
CA ILE A 176 -20.95 -27.52 8.41
C ILE A 176 -21.20 -29.03 8.28
N SER A 177 -20.27 -29.79 7.70
CA SER A 177 -20.39 -31.24 7.52
C SER A 177 -20.15 -32.02 8.81
N GLU A 178 -19.26 -31.56 9.69
CA GLU A 178 -19.06 -32.10 11.05
C GLU A 178 -20.27 -31.82 11.95
N LEU A 179 -20.98 -30.69 11.72
CA LEU A 179 -22.21 -30.33 12.43
C LEU A 179 -23.48 -30.92 11.80
N ALA A 180 -23.41 -31.46 10.59
CA ALA A 180 -24.52 -32.07 9.86
C ALA A 180 -24.66 -33.59 10.08
N THR A 181 -24.17 -34.11 11.21
CA THR A 181 -24.59 -35.44 11.67
C THR A 181 -26.07 -35.41 12.10
N PRO A 182 -26.86 -36.47 11.84
CA PRO A 182 -28.31 -36.37 11.63
C PRO A 182 -29.17 -36.35 12.91
N ASN A 183 -28.76 -35.62 13.95
CA ASN A 183 -29.54 -35.48 15.19
C ASN A 183 -30.04 -34.03 15.37
N VAL A 184 -31.35 -33.86 15.19
CA VAL A 184 -32.08 -32.61 14.89
C VAL A 184 -32.19 -31.52 16.00
N PRO A 185 -31.72 -31.65 17.27
CA PRO A 185 -31.64 -30.49 18.18
C PRO A 185 -30.38 -29.62 18.00
N GLN A 186 -29.33 -30.11 17.33
CA GLN A 186 -28.01 -29.46 17.31
C GLN A 186 -27.84 -28.38 16.23
N LEU A 187 -28.68 -28.37 15.18
CA LEU A 187 -28.70 -27.32 14.16
C LEU A 187 -29.10 -25.95 14.71
N GLY A 188 -30.01 -25.91 15.70
CA GLY A 188 -30.36 -24.68 16.42
C GLY A 188 -29.20 -24.14 17.26
N ALA A 189 -28.41 -25.03 17.88
CA ALA A 189 -27.20 -24.67 18.61
C ALA A 189 -26.07 -24.23 17.66
N ALA A 190 -25.87 -24.89 16.52
CA ALA A 190 -24.88 -24.51 15.51
C ALA A 190 -25.14 -23.13 14.90
N ALA A 191 -26.41 -22.82 14.59
CA ALA A 191 -26.81 -21.50 14.12
C ALA A 191 -26.62 -20.42 15.21
N ALA A 192 -26.90 -20.76 16.49
CA ALA A 192 -26.65 -19.87 17.61
C ALA A 192 -25.15 -19.62 17.87
N PHE A 193 -24.30 -20.65 17.74
CA PHE A 193 -22.85 -20.51 17.84
C PHE A 193 -22.28 -19.70 16.68
N PHE A 194 -22.73 -19.94 15.44
CA PHE A 194 -22.32 -19.15 14.29
C PHE A 194 -22.76 -17.68 14.43
N ALA A 195 -23.99 -17.41 14.84
CA ALA A 195 -24.48 -16.05 15.08
C ALA A 195 -23.71 -15.35 16.21
N THR A 196 -23.40 -16.07 17.29
CA THR A 196 -22.60 -15.56 18.42
C THR A 196 -21.16 -15.30 18.02
N ASP A 197 -20.56 -16.17 17.21
CA ASP A 197 -19.20 -16.04 16.70
C ASP A 197 -19.10 -14.90 15.67
N VAL A 198 -20.08 -14.72 14.79
CA VAL A 198 -20.23 -13.54 13.92
C VAL A 198 -20.40 -12.26 14.74
N LEU A 199 -21.16 -12.30 15.83
CA LEU A 199 -21.36 -11.15 16.72
C LEU A 199 -20.07 -10.79 17.47
N ILE A 200 -19.35 -11.77 18.01
CA ILE A 200 -18.04 -11.59 18.65
C ILE A 200 -17.01 -11.09 17.62
N ARG A 201 -17.02 -11.61 16.39
CA ARG A 201 -16.15 -11.15 15.30
C ARG A 201 -16.51 -9.75 14.81
N GLY A 202 -17.79 -9.42 14.77
CA GLY A 202 -18.27 -8.07 14.48
C GLY A 202 -17.78 -7.07 15.52
N LEU A 203 -17.88 -7.42 16.81
CA LEU A 203 -17.35 -6.62 17.92
C LEU A 203 -15.82 -6.51 17.85
N THR A 204 -15.10 -7.61 17.65
CA THR A 204 -13.63 -7.57 17.51
C THR A 204 -13.15 -6.85 16.25
N THR A 205 -13.91 -6.85 15.15
CA THR A 205 -13.59 -6.04 13.96
C THR A 205 -13.83 -4.55 14.21
N ALA A 206 -14.82 -4.22 15.04
CA ALA A 206 -15.07 -2.84 15.46
C ALA A 206 -13.99 -2.30 16.42
N PHE A 207 -13.35 -3.17 17.22
CA PHE A 207 -12.47 -2.77 18.33
C PHE A 207 -11.00 -3.25 18.25
N GLY A 208 -10.65 -4.21 17.38
CA GLY A 208 -9.39 -4.98 17.47
C GLY A 208 -8.61 -5.18 16.16
N ASN A 209 -8.94 -4.47 15.08
CA ASN A 209 -8.23 -4.52 13.79
C ASN A 209 -7.73 -5.91 13.32
N PRO A 210 -8.59 -6.94 13.26
CA PRO A 210 -8.18 -8.27 12.78
C PRO A 210 -7.83 -8.30 11.29
N VAL A 211 -8.27 -7.29 10.53
CA VAL A 211 -7.90 -7.07 9.13
C VAL A 211 -7.09 -5.79 9.06
N SER A 212 -5.89 -5.87 8.49
CA SER A 212 -5.04 -4.69 8.34
C SER A 212 -5.65 -3.66 7.36
N PRO A 213 -5.79 -2.39 7.77
CA PRO A 213 -6.18 -1.29 6.88
C PRO A 213 -4.97 -0.56 6.26
N GLU A 214 -3.74 -1.05 6.39
CA GLU A 214 -2.54 -0.34 5.93
C GLU A 214 -2.55 -0.03 4.42
N ASP A 215 -3.08 -0.94 3.59
CA ASP A 215 -3.25 -0.70 2.15
C ASP A 215 -4.14 0.54 1.86
N VAL A 216 -5.16 0.74 2.70
CA VAL A 216 -6.08 1.89 2.62
C VAL A 216 -5.38 3.17 3.06
N VAL A 217 -4.61 3.09 4.16
CA VAL A 217 -3.82 4.22 4.67
C VAL A 217 -2.84 4.68 3.60
N ALA A 218 -2.03 3.77 3.06
CA ALA A 218 -1.07 4.08 2.02
C ALA A 218 -1.73 4.69 0.76
N ALA A 219 -2.85 4.13 0.30
CA ALA A 219 -3.57 4.66 -0.85
C ALA A 219 -4.18 6.06 -0.56
N GLY A 220 -4.66 6.30 0.65
CA GLY A 220 -5.24 7.58 1.07
C GLY A 220 -4.18 8.66 1.29
N GLU A 221 -3.05 8.32 1.91
CA GLU A 221 -1.89 9.21 2.06
C GLU A 221 -1.31 9.61 0.70
N HIS A 222 -1.13 8.64 -0.20
CA HIS A 222 -0.69 8.91 -1.57
C HIS A 222 -1.66 9.84 -2.30
N LEU A 223 -2.97 9.64 -2.15
CA LEU A 223 -3.99 10.50 -2.73
C LEU A 223 -3.94 11.94 -2.16
N LEU A 224 -3.71 12.10 -0.85
CA LEU A 224 -3.55 13.43 -0.23
C LEU A 224 -2.23 14.11 -0.59
N ALA A 225 -1.16 13.33 -0.79
CA ALA A 225 0.15 13.83 -1.16
C ALA A 225 0.23 14.28 -2.63
N ASP A 226 -0.62 13.76 -3.51
CA ASP A 226 -0.69 14.18 -4.92
C ASP A 226 -1.36 15.56 -5.04
N PRO A 227 -0.62 16.65 -5.33
CA PRO A 227 -1.20 17.98 -5.46
C PRO A 227 -2.14 18.12 -6.67
N ARG A 228 -2.18 17.10 -7.53
CA ARG A 228 -3.01 17.03 -8.74
C ARG A 228 -4.14 16.00 -8.61
N ASN A 229 -4.44 15.56 -7.40
CA ASN A 229 -5.51 14.58 -7.10
C ASN A 229 -6.91 15.01 -7.54
N GLY A 230 -7.12 16.31 -7.79
CA GLY A 230 -8.38 16.87 -8.24
C GLY A 230 -9.52 16.73 -7.21
N LEU A 231 -9.20 16.55 -5.93
CA LEU A 231 -10.18 16.54 -4.85
C LEU A 231 -10.71 17.95 -4.58
N THR A 232 -12.00 18.04 -4.28
CA THR A 232 -12.57 19.27 -3.70
C THR A 232 -12.16 19.39 -2.22
N PRO A 233 -12.19 20.60 -1.62
CA PRO A 233 -11.91 20.75 -0.19
C PRO A 233 -12.79 19.87 0.71
N GLU A 234 -14.05 19.64 0.31
CA GLU A 234 -14.98 18.77 1.02
C GLU A 234 -14.62 17.27 0.89
N GLU A 235 -14.17 16.83 -0.28
CA GLU A 235 -13.69 15.47 -0.50
C GLU A 235 -12.39 15.21 0.26
N GLU A 236 -11.47 16.17 0.25
CA GLU A 236 -10.22 16.09 1.02
C GLU A 236 -10.51 16.00 2.52
N THR A 237 -11.43 16.82 3.02
CA THR A 237 -11.87 16.78 4.43
C THR A 237 -12.47 15.42 4.79
N ARG A 238 -13.35 14.87 3.93
CA ARG A 238 -13.93 13.52 4.14
C ARG A 238 -12.87 12.41 4.13
N LEU A 239 -11.89 12.50 3.24
CA LEU A 239 -10.77 11.55 3.19
C LEU A 239 -9.93 11.63 4.46
N ARG A 240 -9.58 12.84 4.91
CA ARG A 240 -8.84 13.05 6.17
C ARG A 240 -9.62 12.53 7.37
N LEU A 241 -10.95 12.71 7.43
CA LEU A 241 -11.78 12.11 8.48
C LEU A 241 -11.71 10.58 8.48
N ALA A 242 -11.81 9.97 7.30
CA ALA A 242 -11.71 8.52 7.17
C ALA A 242 -10.33 8.00 7.61
N LEU A 243 -9.25 8.65 7.18
CA LEU A 243 -7.89 8.32 7.59
C LEU A 243 -7.67 8.53 9.10
N GLY A 244 -8.12 9.65 9.66
CA GLY A 244 -8.07 9.93 11.10
C GLY A 244 -8.74 8.83 11.93
N ALA A 245 -9.88 8.32 11.46
CA ALA A 245 -10.57 7.22 12.11
C ALA A 245 -9.79 5.89 12.00
N ILE A 246 -9.17 5.63 10.84
CA ILE A 246 -8.32 4.44 10.63
C ILE A 246 -7.07 4.51 11.49
N TYR A 247 -6.36 5.64 11.54
CA TYR A 247 -5.20 5.83 12.43
C TYR A 247 -5.57 5.61 13.90
N GLY A 248 -6.72 6.14 14.35
CA GLY A 248 -7.21 5.91 15.71
C GLY A 248 -7.47 4.42 16.01
N LYS A 249 -7.98 3.66 15.04
CA LYS A 249 -8.13 2.21 15.16
C LYS A 249 -6.78 1.50 15.24
N LEU A 250 -5.82 1.94 14.43
CA LEU A 250 -4.43 1.45 14.43
C LEU A 250 -3.62 1.88 15.65
N ARG A 251 -4.23 2.62 16.59
CA ARG A 251 -3.55 3.25 17.74
C ARG A 251 -2.44 4.23 17.36
N ARG A 252 -2.45 4.72 16.12
CA ARG A 252 -1.55 5.76 15.60
C ARG A 252 -2.12 7.14 15.93
N TYR A 253 -2.23 7.44 17.22
CA TYR A 253 -3.03 8.58 17.71
C TYR A 253 -2.46 9.95 17.35
N ASP A 254 -1.14 10.10 17.21
CA ASP A 254 -0.52 11.36 16.77
C ASP A 254 -0.87 11.71 15.33
N GLU A 255 -0.84 10.72 14.44
CA GLU A 255 -1.22 10.89 13.04
C GLU A 255 -2.72 11.14 12.90
N ALA A 256 -3.55 10.48 13.72
CA ALA A 256 -4.96 10.78 13.82
C ALA A 256 -5.18 12.25 14.19
N ALA A 257 -4.49 12.74 15.23
CA ALA A 257 -4.59 14.12 15.67
C ALA A 257 -4.12 15.11 14.60
N ALA A 258 -2.96 14.88 13.99
CA ALA A 258 -2.44 15.69 12.89
C ALA A 258 -3.44 15.76 11.72
N THR A 259 -4.01 14.62 11.34
CA THR A 259 -4.98 14.53 10.25
C THR A 259 -6.27 15.30 10.56
N TYR A 260 -6.81 15.19 11.77
CA TYR A 260 -8.01 15.94 12.19
C TYR A 260 -7.77 17.45 12.28
N ARG A 261 -6.58 17.88 12.70
CA ARG A 261 -6.19 19.31 12.69
C ARG A 261 -6.14 19.85 11.27
N THR A 262 -5.53 19.13 10.33
CA THR A 262 -5.49 19.55 8.92
C THR A 262 -6.89 19.59 8.31
N ALA A 263 -7.77 18.67 8.70
CA ALA A 263 -9.18 18.69 8.31
C ALA A 263 -10.00 19.84 8.95
N ARG A 264 -9.42 20.62 9.87
CA ARG A 264 -10.09 21.70 10.65
C ARG A 264 -11.31 21.23 11.44
N ILE A 265 -11.31 19.96 11.85
CA ILE A 265 -12.39 19.34 12.64
C ILE A 265 -11.92 19.04 14.07
N SER A 266 -10.62 19.24 14.35
CA SER A 266 -10.10 19.09 15.70
C SER A 266 -10.68 20.13 16.65
N SER A 267 -11.17 19.66 17.80
CA SER A 267 -11.48 20.50 18.96
C SER A 267 -10.39 20.35 20.02
N PRO A 268 -10.21 21.33 20.94
CA PRO A 268 -9.27 21.20 22.05
C PRO A 268 -9.50 19.92 22.88
N GLU A 269 -10.75 19.47 23.03
CA GLU A 269 -11.11 18.25 23.73
C GLU A 269 -10.68 17.00 22.96
N LEU A 270 -10.88 16.96 21.64
CA LEU A 270 -10.45 15.86 20.79
C LEU A 270 -8.92 15.75 20.76
N ASP A 271 -8.23 16.87 20.58
CA ASP A 271 -6.76 16.94 20.62
C ASP A 271 -6.23 16.44 21.96
N LYS A 272 -6.81 16.91 23.07
CA LYS A 272 -6.43 16.44 24.42
C LYS A 272 -6.65 14.94 24.56
N ARG A 273 -7.80 14.42 24.12
CA ARG A 273 -8.12 12.98 24.21
C ARG A 273 -7.14 12.14 23.40
N LEU A 274 -6.84 12.53 22.16
CA LEU A 274 -5.90 11.81 21.30
C LEU A 274 -4.47 11.88 21.85
N THR A 275 -4.08 13.02 22.43
CA THR A 275 -2.78 13.19 23.09
C THR A 275 -2.63 12.27 24.29
N GLU A 276 -3.66 12.14 25.13
CA GLU A 276 -3.65 11.19 26.26
C GLU A 276 -3.59 9.74 25.76
N LEU A 277 -4.34 9.38 24.72
CA LEU A 277 -4.29 8.03 24.14
C LEU A 277 -2.93 7.71 23.50
N ALA A 278 -2.30 8.67 22.83
CA ALA A 278 -0.95 8.53 22.29
C ALA A 278 0.06 8.27 23.41
N ALA A 279 -0.01 9.07 24.48
CA ALA A 279 0.87 8.93 25.63
C ALA A 279 0.66 7.60 26.38
N ASP A 280 -0.58 7.15 26.53
CA ASP A 280 -0.91 5.86 27.14
C ASP A 280 -0.39 4.68 26.31
N GLU A 281 -0.50 4.74 24.98
CA GLU A 281 0.03 3.68 24.09
C GLU A 281 1.56 3.64 24.13
N GLN A 282 2.24 4.79 24.10
CA GLN A 282 3.69 4.83 24.26
C GLN A 282 4.14 4.34 25.63
N LEU A 283 3.43 4.70 26.71
CA LEU A 283 3.69 4.18 28.04
C LEU A 283 3.52 2.66 28.10
N ARG A 284 2.44 2.12 27.51
CA ARG A 284 2.21 0.68 27.42
C ARG A 284 3.39 -0.02 26.75
N ARG A 285 3.81 0.50 25.61
CA ARG A 285 4.97 -0.03 24.87
C ARG A 285 6.26 0.02 25.70
N ALA A 286 6.49 1.11 26.42
CA ALA A 286 7.64 1.22 27.31
C ALA A 286 7.61 0.16 28.43
N LEU A 287 6.43 -0.11 28.98
CA LEU A 287 6.25 -1.13 30.03
C LEU A 287 6.39 -2.56 29.51
N ASP A 288 5.98 -2.83 28.27
CA ASP A 288 6.07 -4.13 27.61
C ASP A 288 7.51 -4.49 27.22
N SER A 289 8.42 -3.50 27.15
CA SER A 289 9.85 -3.73 26.91
C SER A 289 10.49 -4.56 28.03
N GLU A 290 11.08 -5.70 27.70
CA GLU A 290 11.78 -6.57 28.65
C GLU A 290 13.12 -5.97 29.11
N GLU A 291 13.83 -5.31 28.20
CA GLU A 291 15.11 -4.68 28.46
C GLU A 291 14.96 -3.38 29.26
N MET A 292 15.69 -3.28 30.37
CA MET A 292 15.61 -2.14 31.29
C MET A 292 16.06 -0.82 30.64
N ASN A 293 17.09 -0.88 29.77
CA ASN A 293 17.61 0.30 29.07
C ASN A 293 16.61 0.83 28.03
N ASP A 294 15.99 -0.07 27.27
CA ASP A 294 14.97 0.28 26.27
C ASP A 294 13.72 0.86 26.95
N ARG A 295 13.29 0.23 28.05
CA ARG A 295 12.23 0.77 28.90
C ARG A 295 12.55 2.18 29.39
N ALA A 296 13.76 2.43 29.88
CA ALA A 296 14.16 3.77 30.36
C ALA A 296 14.19 4.81 29.23
N LEU A 297 14.63 4.41 28.03
CA LEU A 297 14.61 5.27 26.83
C LEU A 297 13.18 5.66 26.45
N LEU A 298 12.30 4.67 26.27
CA LEU A 298 10.91 4.85 25.88
C LEU A 298 10.12 5.65 26.93
N LEU A 299 10.31 5.37 28.23
CA LEU A 299 9.67 6.17 29.29
C LEU A 299 10.14 7.63 29.26
N GLY A 300 11.42 7.87 28.94
CA GLY A 300 11.95 9.23 28.79
C GLY A 300 11.28 9.98 27.63
N GLU A 301 11.07 9.29 26.51
CA GLU A 301 10.34 9.84 25.37
C GLU A 301 8.90 10.20 25.73
N VAL A 302 8.18 9.36 26.47
CA VAL A 302 6.81 9.68 26.94
C VAL A 302 6.79 11.00 27.72
N VAL A 303 7.79 11.22 28.58
CA VAL A 303 7.89 12.43 29.41
C VAL A 303 8.21 13.67 28.56
N GLU A 304 9.06 13.52 27.55
CA GLU A 304 9.48 14.61 26.66
C GLU A 304 8.38 14.99 25.65
N SER A 305 7.77 14.00 25.02
CA SER A 305 6.76 14.17 23.97
C SER A 305 5.39 14.54 24.53
N TYR A 306 5.03 14.05 25.73
CA TYR A 306 3.69 14.23 26.32
C TYR A 306 3.71 14.78 27.75
N PRO A 307 4.44 15.89 28.04
CA PRO A 307 4.78 16.30 29.41
C PRO A 307 3.58 16.62 30.32
N LYS A 308 2.40 16.87 29.74
CA LYS A 308 1.17 17.27 30.46
C LYS A 308 0.15 16.14 30.64
N THR A 309 0.50 14.91 30.27
CA THR A 309 -0.41 13.75 30.33
C THR A 309 -0.23 12.97 31.63
N LYS A 310 -1.23 12.16 31.99
CA LYS A 310 -1.13 11.24 33.14
C LYS A 310 -0.10 10.15 32.90
N ALA A 311 0.04 9.71 31.65
CA ALA A 311 1.05 8.76 31.23
C ALA A 311 2.46 9.29 31.52
N ALA A 312 2.75 10.56 31.23
CA ALA A 312 4.03 11.18 31.55
C ALA A 312 4.29 11.30 33.06
N GLU A 313 3.27 11.60 33.88
CA GLU A 313 3.41 11.57 35.34
C GLU A 313 3.82 10.17 35.83
N ARG A 314 3.12 9.14 35.37
CA ARG A 314 3.45 7.74 35.68
C ARG A 314 4.83 7.34 35.17
N ALA A 315 5.21 7.78 33.96
CA ALA A 315 6.53 7.53 33.40
C ALA A 315 7.64 8.17 34.24
N ARG A 316 7.45 9.40 34.75
CA ARG A 316 8.40 10.04 35.68
C ARG A 316 8.56 9.24 36.97
N ASP A 317 7.47 8.74 37.54
CA ASP A 317 7.54 7.94 38.77
C ASP A 317 8.30 6.62 38.57
N ILE A 318 8.09 5.96 37.42
CA ILE A 318 8.82 4.73 37.08
C ILE A 318 10.29 5.05 36.81
N LEU A 319 10.58 6.09 36.03
CA LEU A 319 11.95 6.53 35.77
C LEU A 319 12.68 6.80 37.08
N LYS A 320 12.07 7.56 38.00
CA LYS A 320 12.63 7.87 39.33
C LYS A 320 13.05 6.61 40.10
N ARG A 321 12.24 5.55 40.04
CA ARG A 321 12.58 4.25 40.66
C ARG A 321 13.77 3.59 39.96
N LEU A 322 13.78 3.59 38.63
CA LEU A 322 14.92 3.11 37.85
C LEU A 322 16.20 3.93 38.13
N GLU A 323 16.11 5.22 38.44
CA GLU A 323 17.30 6.02 38.83
C GLU A 323 17.90 5.62 40.17
N THR A 324 17.09 5.13 41.10
CA THR A 324 17.63 4.59 42.36
C THR A 324 18.38 3.28 42.16
N GLU A 325 18.12 2.57 41.06
CA GLU A 325 18.73 1.27 40.74
C GLU A 325 19.96 1.41 39.83
N THR A 326 20.02 2.43 38.97
CA THR A 326 21.13 2.64 38.04
C THR A 326 21.49 4.11 37.79
N LYS A 327 22.79 4.39 37.70
CA LYS A 327 23.34 5.70 37.27
C LYS A 327 23.38 5.88 35.75
N VAL A 328 23.06 4.84 35.00
CA VAL A 328 22.99 4.87 33.53
C VAL A 328 21.73 5.64 33.12
N ASP A 329 21.88 6.56 32.16
CA ASP A 329 20.75 7.24 31.51
C ASP A 329 20.18 6.35 30.39
N PHE A 330 21.05 5.96 29.45
CA PHE A 330 20.74 4.98 28.42
C PHE A 330 22.02 4.33 27.90
N ALA A 331 21.88 3.26 27.12
CA ALA A 331 22.99 2.61 26.42
C ALA A 331 22.58 2.31 24.98
N ILE A 332 23.57 2.34 24.08
CA ILE A 332 23.44 1.85 22.70
C ILE A 332 24.25 0.55 22.67
N PRO A 333 23.60 -0.63 22.66
CA PRO A 333 24.31 -1.90 22.74
C PRO A 333 25.17 -2.16 21.49
N TYR A 334 26.14 -3.07 21.62
CA TYR A 334 27.11 -3.33 20.55
C TYR A 334 26.46 -3.81 19.26
N ASP A 335 25.44 -4.65 19.33
CA ASP A 335 24.75 -5.16 18.14
C ASP A 335 24.08 -4.04 17.32
N TRP A 336 23.61 -2.97 17.95
CA TRP A 336 23.08 -1.79 17.24
C TRP A 336 24.20 -1.00 16.58
N LEU A 337 25.33 -0.83 17.29
CA LEU A 337 26.51 -0.14 16.78
C LEU A 337 27.13 -0.87 15.58
N ALA A 338 27.17 -2.21 15.63
CA ALA A 338 27.75 -3.06 14.59
C ALA A 338 26.85 -3.21 13.35
N ASP A 339 25.52 -3.09 13.49
CA ASP A 339 24.59 -3.17 12.35
C ASP A 339 24.71 -1.97 11.40
N ASP A 340 24.85 -0.74 11.93
CA ASP A 340 25.12 0.47 11.13
C ASP A 340 26.12 1.43 11.80
N PRO A 341 27.42 1.08 11.83
CA PRO A 341 28.44 1.87 12.51
C PRO A 341 28.59 3.28 11.91
N VAL A 342 28.34 3.43 10.60
CA VAL A 342 28.46 4.72 9.90
C VAL A 342 27.38 5.68 10.36
N HIS A 343 26.15 5.22 10.53
CA HIS A 343 25.04 6.03 11.05
C HIS A 343 25.36 6.57 12.45
N TRP A 344 25.77 5.71 13.37
CA TRP A 344 26.08 6.11 14.75
C TRP A 344 27.26 7.08 14.83
N MET A 345 28.32 6.85 14.06
CA MET A 345 29.45 7.76 13.98
C MET A 345 29.05 9.15 13.48
N ARG A 346 28.16 9.23 12.47
CA ARG A 346 27.64 10.51 11.94
C ARG A 346 26.83 11.27 12.98
N LEU A 347 26.04 10.57 13.80
CA LEU A 347 25.30 11.16 14.92
C LEU A 347 26.21 11.60 16.08
N GLY A 348 27.47 11.16 16.06
CA GLY A 348 28.50 11.62 16.97
C GLY A 348 28.92 10.60 18.02
N ALA A 349 28.58 9.32 17.86
CA ALA A 349 29.23 8.23 18.58
C ALA A 349 30.71 8.17 18.12
N ARG A 350 31.61 8.85 18.84
CA ARG A 350 33.04 8.91 18.49
C ARG A 350 33.76 7.62 18.92
N ILE A 351 33.33 6.52 18.32
CA ILE A 351 33.93 5.21 18.51
C ILE A 351 34.76 4.91 17.26
N PRO A 352 36.03 4.48 17.41
CA PRO A 352 36.81 4.01 16.27
C PRO A 352 36.11 2.87 15.53
N TYR A 353 36.00 2.98 14.20
CA TYR A 353 35.30 1.99 13.36
C TYR A 353 35.83 0.56 13.55
N ASN A 354 37.13 0.42 13.74
CA ASN A 354 37.82 -0.84 13.99
C ASN A 354 37.51 -1.48 15.36
N LEU A 355 36.54 -0.98 16.13
CA LEU A 355 36.05 -1.61 17.35
C LEU A 355 34.58 -2.06 17.20
N MET A 356 34.03 -1.93 15.99
CA MET A 356 32.63 -2.21 15.63
C MET A 356 32.54 -3.00 14.30
N ASP A 357 33.65 -3.55 13.80
CA ASP A 357 33.76 -4.18 12.48
C ASP A 357 33.55 -5.71 12.48
N GLY A 358 33.29 -6.30 13.66
CA GLY A 358 33.09 -7.74 13.86
C GLY A 358 34.39 -8.54 13.97
N ALA A 359 35.56 -7.88 13.99
CA ALA A 359 36.84 -8.57 13.98
C ALA A 359 37.35 -8.85 15.41
N LYS A 360 37.13 -10.10 15.88
CA LYS A 360 37.50 -10.60 17.23
C LYS A 360 38.95 -10.37 17.70
N GLY A 361 39.87 -9.95 16.82
CA GLY A 361 41.28 -9.76 17.14
C GLY A 361 41.68 -8.34 17.59
N ASN A 362 40.79 -7.35 17.49
CA ASN A 362 41.13 -5.94 17.73
C ASN A 362 40.71 -5.40 19.12
N GLY A 363 40.11 -6.24 19.97
CA GLY A 363 39.57 -5.82 21.26
C GLY A 363 38.28 -5.01 21.10
N GLU A 364 37.29 -5.60 20.40
CA GLU A 364 35.99 -4.99 20.13
C GLU A 364 35.29 -4.48 21.39
N ILE A 365 34.30 -3.62 21.22
CA ILE A 365 33.46 -3.21 22.34
C ILE A 365 32.65 -4.41 22.81
N ASN A 366 32.54 -4.58 24.13
CA ASN A 366 31.70 -5.61 24.70
C ASN A 366 30.20 -5.38 24.42
N GLN A 367 29.37 -6.35 24.79
CA GLN A 367 27.93 -6.32 24.52
C GLN A 367 27.19 -5.10 25.10
N ARG A 368 27.74 -4.42 26.13
CA ARG A 368 27.12 -3.21 26.68
C ARG A 368 27.19 -2.01 25.73
N GLY A 369 28.10 -2.02 24.76
CA GLY A 369 28.23 -0.97 23.76
C GLY A 369 28.60 0.39 24.39
N LEU A 370 27.90 1.45 23.97
CA LEU A 370 28.13 2.83 24.40
C LEU A 370 27.12 3.23 25.48
N VAL A 371 27.63 3.51 26.69
CA VAL A 371 26.82 3.81 27.88
C VAL A 371 26.88 5.30 28.20
N PHE A 372 25.71 5.92 28.40
CA PHE A 372 25.55 7.32 28.77
C PHE A 372 25.15 7.43 30.24
N TRP A 373 25.82 8.31 30.99
CA TRP A 373 25.62 8.43 32.43
C TRP A 373 24.76 9.64 32.78
N ARG A 374 23.92 9.52 33.81
CA ARG A 374 23.09 10.63 34.31
C ARG A 374 23.90 11.70 35.03
N ASP A 375 24.85 11.26 35.87
CA ASP A 375 25.69 12.14 36.68
C ASP A 375 26.81 12.82 35.89
N ARG A 376 27.11 12.32 34.68
CA ARG A 376 28.09 12.88 33.75
C ARG A 376 27.47 13.06 32.36
N PRO A 377 26.68 14.13 32.16
CA PRO A 377 25.93 14.33 30.92
C PRO A 377 26.82 14.52 29.69
N ASP A 378 28.05 14.97 29.91
CA ASP A 378 29.07 15.35 28.94
C ASP A 378 29.95 14.18 28.45
N VAL A 379 29.79 12.98 29.03
CA VAL A 379 30.62 11.81 28.72
C VAL A 379 29.77 10.56 28.51
N ALA A 380 30.11 9.79 27.48
CA ALA A 380 29.70 8.40 27.30
C ALA A 380 30.92 7.48 27.48
N THR A 381 30.71 6.23 27.88
CA THR A 381 31.78 5.24 28.05
C THR A 381 31.48 3.98 27.27
N TYR A 382 32.51 3.38 26.70
CA TYR A 382 32.46 2.01 26.19
C TYR A 382 33.59 1.20 26.81
N VAL A 383 33.40 -0.12 26.89
CA VAL A 383 34.38 -1.06 27.44
C VAL A 383 34.72 -2.08 26.38
N CYS A 384 36.00 -2.18 26.05
CA CYS A 384 36.51 -3.20 25.14
C CYS A 384 36.50 -4.59 25.79
N GLU A 385 36.51 -5.66 24.99
CA GLU A 385 36.57 -7.05 25.47
C GLU A 385 37.81 -7.33 26.32
N ASP A 386 38.90 -6.59 26.08
CA ASP A 386 40.12 -6.64 26.89
C ASP A 386 40.00 -5.92 28.26
N GLY A 387 38.81 -5.40 28.59
CA GLY A 387 38.50 -4.72 29.84
C GLY A 387 38.87 -3.24 29.86
N LYS A 388 39.51 -2.69 28.81
CA LYS A 388 39.84 -1.27 28.78
C LYS A 388 38.57 -0.43 28.64
N THR A 389 38.42 0.54 29.54
CA THR A 389 37.32 1.49 29.51
C THR A 389 37.78 2.79 28.86
N SER A 390 37.05 3.23 27.85
CA SER A 390 37.30 4.49 27.15
C SER A 390 36.14 5.46 27.36
N GLN A 391 36.47 6.75 27.40
CA GLN A 391 35.51 7.83 27.54
C GLN A 391 35.41 8.62 26.22
N VAL A 392 34.18 8.98 25.88
CA VAL A 392 33.84 9.76 24.70
C VAL A 392 33.16 11.04 25.16
N ALA A 393 33.72 12.19 24.82
CA ALA A 393 33.07 13.46 25.06
C ALA A 393 31.85 13.62 24.15
N VAL A 394 30.70 13.98 24.74
CA VAL A 394 29.42 14.15 24.04
C VAL A 394 28.80 15.48 24.42
N THR A 395 28.45 16.30 23.43
CA THR A 395 27.71 17.54 23.68
C THR A 395 26.24 17.25 23.94
N ALA A 396 25.53 18.14 24.65
CA ALA A 396 24.09 17.97 24.91
C ALA A 396 23.27 17.72 23.63
N TYR A 397 23.57 18.45 22.56
CA TYR A 397 22.93 18.26 21.24
C TYR A 397 23.17 16.85 20.66
N ARG A 398 24.42 16.36 20.70
CA ARG A 398 24.75 15.01 20.19
C ARG A 398 24.13 13.93 21.05
N ARG A 399 24.10 14.12 22.37
CA ARG A 399 23.45 13.20 23.30
C ARG A 399 21.96 13.07 22.99
N ALA A 400 21.27 14.20 22.76
CA ALA A 400 19.87 14.20 22.37
C ALA A 400 19.65 13.50 21.02
N ALA A 401 20.49 13.78 20.01
CA ALA A 401 20.41 13.13 18.71
C ALA A 401 20.64 11.60 18.79
N LEU A 402 21.62 11.17 19.58
CA LEU A 402 21.91 9.74 19.81
C LEU A 402 20.78 9.05 20.58
N ARG A 403 20.16 9.73 21.56
CA ARG A 403 18.99 9.22 22.28
C ARG A 403 17.79 9.06 21.35
N ALA A 404 17.50 10.07 20.53
CA ALA A 404 16.41 10.01 19.55
C ALA A 404 16.64 8.90 18.51
N ALA A 405 17.89 8.71 18.06
CA ALA A 405 18.24 7.62 17.16
C ALA A 405 18.12 6.25 17.82
N ALA A 406 18.49 6.11 19.10
CA ALA A 406 18.31 4.90 19.89
C ALA A 406 16.83 4.51 19.99
N VAL A 407 15.96 5.47 20.28
CA VAL A 407 14.50 5.27 20.27
C VAL A 407 14.02 4.81 18.89
N ALA A 408 14.39 5.51 17.82
CA ALA A 408 14.00 5.14 16.46
C ALA A 408 14.54 3.75 16.05
N TRP A 409 15.67 3.33 16.61
CA TRP A 409 16.24 2.01 16.39
C TRP A 409 15.41 0.91 17.07
N ILE A 410 14.93 1.15 18.30
CA ILE A 410 13.99 0.26 18.99
C ILE A 410 12.71 0.10 18.16
N ASP A 411 12.18 1.19 17.59
CA ASP A 411 11.02 1.16 16.69
C ASP A 411 11.26 0.30 15.47
N ARG A 412 12.41 0.49 14.82
CA ARG A 412 12.78 -0.29 13.65
C ARG A 412 12.91 -1.78 13.97
N LYS A 413 13.56 -2.15 15.08
CA LYS A 413 13.71 -3.54 15.49
C LYS A 413 12.36 -4.19 15.80
N ALA A 414 11.52 -3.53 16.59
CA ALA A 414 10.18 -4.01 16.88
C ALA A 414 9.34 -4.23 15.59
N ALA A 415 9.42 -3.29 14.64
CA ALA A 415 8.74 -3.42 13.35
C ALA A 415 9.30 -4.57 12.49
N LEU A 416 10.62 -4.80 12.54
CA LEU A 416 11.24 -5.94 11.85
C LEU A 416 10.82 -7.27 12.47
N GLU A 417 10.82 -7.39 13.79
CA GLU A 417 10.39 -8.59 14.50
C GLU A 417 8.91 -8.89 14.26
N GLU A 418 8.04 -7.86 14.33
CA GLU A 418 6.62 -7.99 13.99
C GLU A 418 6.42 -8.37 12.51
N GLY A 419 7.22 -7.78 11.62
CA GLY A 419 7.24 -8.10 10.19
C GLY A 419 7.67 -9.55 9.93
N GLU A 420 8.73 -10.03 10.59
CA GLU A 420 9.22 -11.40 10.50
C GLU A 420 8.20 -12.39 11.07
N LEU A 421 7.57 -12.09 12.21
CA LEU A 421 6.49 -12.90 12.78
C LEU A 421 5.25 -12.93 11.86
N THR A 422 4.93 -11.81 11.22
CA THR A 422 3.84 -11.72 10.23
C THR A 422 4.17 -12.54 8.98
N LEU A 423 5.42 -12.51 8.51
CA LEU A 423 5.89 -13.32 7.38
C LEU A 423 5.97 -14.82 7.74
N ALA A 424 6.39 -15.15 8.96
CA ALA A 424 6.48 -16.53 9.45
C ALA A 424 5.10 -17.14 9.70
N SER A 425 4.12 -16.33 10.15
CA SER A 425 2.74 -16.75 10.36
C SER A 425 1.91 -16.76 9.07
N ARG A 426 2.35 -16.05 8.02
CA ARG A 426 1.84 -16.26 6.66
C ARG A 426 2.16 -17.69 6.23
N ARG A 427 1.15 -18.56 6.25
CA ARG A 427 1.21 -19.87 5.60
C ARG A 427 1.64 -19.66 4.15
N LEU A 428 2.91 -19.96 3.85
CA LEU A 428 3.40 -19.97 2.48
C LEU A 428 2.43 -20.85 1.68
N PRO A 429 1.73 -20.31 0.68
CA PRO A 429 0.79 -21.12 -0.06
C PRO A 429 1.64 -22.16 -0.79
N PHE A 430 1.54 -23.44 -0.45
CA PHE A 430 2.17 -24.51 -1.22
C PHE A 430 1.12 -25.02 -2.22
N GLU A 431 1.48 -25.09 -3.50
CA GLU A 431 0.73 -25.84 -4.49
C GLU A 431 1.31 -27.25 -4.56
N VAL A 432 0.45 -28.24 -4.39
CA VAL A 432 0.82 -29.65 -4.56
C VAL A 432 0.84 -29.93 -6.06
N ARG A 433 2.03 -29.97 -6.64
CA ARG A 433 2.21 -30.31 -8.06
C ARG A 433 2.60 -31.77 -8.18
N GLY A 434 1.97 -32.44 -9.14
CA GLY A 434 2.23 -33.84 -9.39
C GLY A 434 1.68 -34.29 -10.72
N SER A 435 2.17 -35.42 -11.20
CA SER A 435 1.65 -36.08 -12.39
C SER A 435 1.40 -37.54 -12.08
N ALA A 436 0.27 -38.06 -12.54
CA ALA A 436 -0.04 -39.48 -12.46
C ALA A 436 0.48 -40.15 -13.74
N GLY A 437 1.48 -41.02 -13.58
CA GLY A 437 2.03 -41.84 -14.65
C GLY A 437 1.91 -43.33 -14.35
N PRO A 438 2.26 -44.21 -15.30
CA PRO A 438 2.19 -45.67 -15.12
C PRO A 438 3.12 -46.22 -14.00
N GLN A 439 4.00 -45.38 -13.45
CA GLN A 439 4.89 -45.72 -12.32
C GLN A 439 4.35 -45.25 -10.95
N GLY A 440 3.17 -44.63 -10.90
CA GLY A 440 2.54 -44.14 -9.68
C GLY A 440 2.32 -42.63 -9.66
N LEU A 441 1.83 -42.14 -8.51
CA LEU A 441 1.57 -40.74 -8.25
C LEU A 441 2.85 -40.08 -7.72
N ILE A 442 3.48 -39.22 -8.52
CA ILE A 442 4.61 -38.40 -8.07
C ILE A 442 4.06 -37.04 -7.66
N VAL A 443 4.25 -36.67 -6.40
CA VAL A 443 3.75 -35.43 -5.81
C VAL A 443 4.89 -34.73 -5.10
N PHE A 444 5.06 -33.44 -5.35
CA PHE A 444 6.00 -32.60 -4.60
C PHE A 444 5.37 -31.24 -4.27
N PRO A 445 5.49 -30.78 -3.01
CA PRO A 445 5.03 -29.46 -2.61
C PRO A 445 5.90 -28.40 -3.28
N THR A 446 5.28 -27.54 -4.08
CA THR A 446 5.94 -26.40 -4.71
C THR A 446 5.45 -25.12 -4.03
N PRO A 447 6.32 -24.17 -3.62
CA PRO A 447 5.87 -22.87 -3.16
C PRO A 447 5.03 -22.23 -4.27
N ARG A 448 3.75 -21.94 -4.00
CA ARG A 448 2.93 -21.09 -4.87
C ARG A 448 3.59 -19.73 -4.77
N GLY A 449 4.28 -19.31 -5.84
CA GLY A 449 4.94 -18.01 -5.85
C GLY A 449 3.94 -16.97 -5.38
N ALA A 450 4.27 -16.25 -4.30
CA ALA A 450 3.56 -15.04 -3.97
C ALA A 450 3.59 -14.21 -5.27
N PRO A 451 2.44 -13.86 -5.86
CA PRO A 451 2.47 -13.03 -7.04
C PRO A 451 3.10 -11.70 -6.59
N LEU A 452 4.40 -11.54 -6.89
CA LEU A 452 5.09 -10.28 -6.75
C LEU A 452 4.21 -9.26 -7.45
N SER A 453 3.89 -8.15 -6.78
CA SER A 453 3.22 -7.06 -7.46
C SER A 453 4.10 -6.64 -8.65
N GLU A 454 3.51 -6.06 -9.69
CA GLU A 454 4.33 -5.54 -10.81
C GLU A 454 5.32 -4.47 -10.34
N GLU A 455 5.08 -3.86 -9.17
CA GLU A 455 5.97 -2.94 -8.48
C GLU A 455 7.18 -3.69 -7.88
N ASP A 456 6.96 -4.79 -7.16
CA ASP A 456 8.03 -5.65 -6.63
C ASP A 456 8.88 -6.26 -7.75
N LYS A 457 8.25 -6.69 -8.86
CA LYS A 457 8.97 -7.24 -10.02
C LYS A 457 9.92 -6.24 -10.67
N ARG A 458 9.67 -4.94 -10.54
CA ARG A 458 10.54 -3.88 -11.06
C ARG A 458 11.74 -3.61 -10.16
N LEU A 459 11.65 -3.93 -8.87
CA LEU A 459 12.77 -3.79 -7.93
C LEU A 459 13.80 -4.92 -8.06
N PHE A 460 13.44 -6.05 -8.66
CA PHE A 460 14.30 -7.21 -8.88
C PHE A 460 14.75 -7.40 -10.35
N ARG A 461 14.54 -6.39 -11.21
CA ARG A 461 15.12 -6.29 -12.56
C ARG A 461 16.14 -5.16 -12.57
#